data_AF-A0A497T0R8-F1
#
_entry.id   AF-A0A497T0R8-F1
#
_cell.length_a   1.000
_cell.length_b   1.000
_cell.length_c   1.000
_cell.angle_alpha   90.00
_cell.angle_beta   90.00
_cell.angle_gamma   90.00
#
_symmetry.space_group_name_H-M   'P 1'
#
loop_
_entity.id
_entity.type
_entity.pdbx_description
1 polymer ?
#
loop_
_entity_poly.entity_id
_entity_poly.type
_entity_poly.pdbx_seq_one_letter_code
_entity_poly.pdbx_strand_id
1 'polypeptide(L)' 'MTVAERIYQHVQELPSSFQAEVLDFVEYLLLKTKRKAAYQQEGITWSDLSLSMAMRGMEDEDTPDYSIADLKEVFS' A
#
# COMPACT_ATOMS: atom_id res chain seq x y z
N MET A 1 -10.03 -26.76 -10.74
CA MET A 1 -10.41 -25.49 -11.37
C MET A 1 -9.80 -24.33 -10.62
N THR A 2 -9.17 -23.40 -11.32
CA THR A 2 -8.68 -22.14 -10.74
C THR A 2 -9.84 -21.14 -10.58
N VAL A 3 -9.64 -20.11 -9.76
CA VAL A 3 -10.63 -19.02 -9.61
C VAL A 3 -10.87 -18.31 -10.94
N ALA A 4 -9.83 -18.13 -11.76
CA ALA A 4 -9.93 -17.53 -13.09
C ALA A 4 -10.81 -18.35 -14.03
N GLU A 5 -10.67 -19.68 -14.03
CA GLU A 5 -11.52 -20.59 -14.83
C GLU A 5 -12.99 -20.51 -14.42
N ARG A 6 -13.28 -20.39 -13.12
CA ARG A 6 -14.66 -20.24 -12.62
C ARG A 6 -15.27 -18.90 -13.04
N ILE A 7 -14.50 -17.82 -12.97
CA ILE A 7 -14.95 -16.49 -13.44
C ILE A 7 -15.27 -16.57 -14.93
N TYR A 8 -14.40 -17.17 -15.73
CA TYR A 8 -14.61 -17.32 -17.17
C TYR A 8 -15.93 -18.05 -17.49
N GLN A 9 -16.20 -19.16 -16.82
CA GLN A 9 -17.46 -19.90 -17.02
C GLN A 9 -18.69 -19.06 -16.68
N HIS A 10 -18.68 -18.34 -15.55
CA HIS A 10 -19.80 -17.48 -15.18
C HIS A 10 -19.98 -16.29 -16.12
N VAL A 11 -18.90 -15.72 -16.65
CA VAL A 11 -18.97 -14.62 -17.63
C VAL A 11 -19.61 -15.08 -18.93
N GLN A 12 -19.37 -16.33 -19.37
CA GLN A 12 -19.99 -16.89 -20.57
C GLN A 12 -21.51 -17.03 -20.46
N GLU A 13 -22.06 -17.19 -19.26
CA GLU A 13 -23.49 -17.28 -19.02
C GLU A 13 -24.20 -15.91 -19.02
N LEU A 14 -23.44 -14.82 -18.91
CA LEU A 14 -23.99 -13.46 -18.86
C LEU A 14 -24.30 -12.89 -20.26
N PRO A 15 -25.32 -12.02 -20.39
CA PRO A 15 -25.52 -11.21 -21.58
C PRO A 15 -24.33 -10.29 -21.87
N SER A 16 -24.11 -9.94 -23.14
CA SER A 16 -22.98 -9.11 -23.59
C SER A 16 -22.85 -7.77 -22.84
N SER A 17 -23.96 -7.13 -22.47
CA SER A 17 -23.96 -5.89 -21.69
C SER A 17 -23.31 -6.07 -20.31
N PHE A 18 -23.57 -7.19 -19.65
CA PHE A 18 -22.99 -7.50 -18.34
C PHE A 18 -21.56 -8.05 -18.46
N GLN A 19 -21.22 -8.71 -19.56
CA GLN A 19 -19.83 -9.10 -19.84
C GLN A 19 -18.91 -7.87 -19.96
N ALA A 20 -19.40 -6.79 -20.58
CA ALA A 20 -18.67 -5.52 -20.67
C ALA A 20 -18.44 -4.90 -19.29
N GLU A 21 -19.45 -4.93 -18.40
CA GLU A 21 -19.30 -4.43 -17.02
C GLU A 21 -18.28 -5.24 -16.20
N VAL A 22 -18.25 -6.57 -16.40
CA VAL A 22 -17.22 -7.42 -15.77
C VAL A 22 -15.82 -7.07 -16.30
N LEU A 23 -15.68 -6.81 -17.60
CA LEU A 23 -14.41 -6.40 -18.20
C LEU A 23 -13.93 -5.08 -17.58
N ASP A 24 -14.80 -4.07 -17.51
CA ASP A 24 -14.50 -2.77 -16.89
C ASP A 24 -14.02 -2.94 -15.45
N PHE A 25 -14.66 -3.83 -14.68
CA PHE A 25 -14.27 -4.10 -13.30
C PHE A 25 -12.89 -4.75 -13.20
N VAL A 26 -12.58 -5.72 -14.08
CA VAL A 26 -11.26 -6.36 -14.13
C VAL A 26 -10.18 -5.34 -14.50
N GLU A 27 -10.43 -4.48 -15.47
CA GLU A 27 -9.51 -3.41 -15.86
C GLU A 27 -9.28 -2.42 -14.71
N TYR A 28 -10.33 -2.04 -13.99
CA TYR A 28 -10.22 -1.22 -12.79
C TYR A 28 -9.35 -1.91 -11.72
N LEU A 29 -9.54 -3.20 -11.46
CA LEU A 29 -8.72 -3.94 -10.49
C LEU A 29 -7.25 -3.97 -10.88
N LEU A 30 -6.94 -4.17 -12.17
CA LEU A 30 -5.57 -4.11 -12.70
C LEU A 30 -4.96 -2.70 -12.57
N LEU A 31 -5.74 -1.65 -12.78
CA LEU A 31 -5.28 -0.28 -12.57
C LEU A 31 -5.06 0.00 -11.08
N LYS A 32 -5.96 -0.49 -10.21
CA LYS A 32 -5.87 -0.33 -8.76
C LYS A 32 -4.64 -1.02 -8.18
N THR A 33 -4.26 -2.21 -8.65
CA THR A 33 -3.04 -2.88 -8.19
C THR A 33 -1.78 -2.11 -8.60
N LYS A 34 -1.72 -1.62 -9.84
CA LYS A 34 -0.63 -0.73 -10.29
C LYS A 34 -0.53 0.54 -9.44
N ARG A 35 -1.65 1.20 -9.17
CA ARG A 35 -1.70 2.37 -8.29
C ARG A 35 -1.29 2.04 -6.86
N LYS A 36 -1.75 0.94 -6.29
CA LYS A 36 -1.40 0.55 -4.92
C LYS A 36 0.10 0.27 -4.78
N ALA A 37 0.72 -0.37 -5.77
CA ALA A 37 2.17 -0.55 -5.81
C ALA A 37 2.89 0.81 -5.87
N ALA A 38 2.42 1.74 -6.71
CA ALA A 38 2.96 3.09 -6.78
C ALA A 38 2.80 3.85 -5.45
N TYR A 39 1.62 3.82 -4.82
CA TYR A 39 1.37 4.46 -3.52
C TYR A 39 2.21 3.86 -2.38
N GLN A 40 2.43 2.55 -2.37
CA GLN A 40 3.32 1.92 -1.37
C GLN A 40 4.75 2.41 -1.55
N GLN A 41 5.22 2.50 -2.79
CA GLN A 41 6.55 2.98 -3.11
C GLN A 41 6.70 4.47 -2.79
N GLU A 42 5.72 5.30 -3.17
CA GLU A 42 5.65 6.72 -2.81
C GLU A 42 5.61 6.91 -1.29
N GLY A 43 4.76 6.17 -0.57
CA GLY A 43 4.65 6.26 0.88
C GLY A 43 5.95 5.95 1.61
N ILE A 44 6.71 4.96 1.14
CA ILE A 44 8.06 4.67 1.66
C ILE A 44 8.98 5.86 1.38
N THR A 45 9.01 6.37 0.14
CA THR A 45 9.89 7.51 -0.22
C THR A 45 9.53 8.81 0.53
N TRP A 46 8.25 9.06 0.78
CA TRP A 46 7.79 10.22 1.56
C TRP A 46 8.13 10.09 3.03
N SER A 47 8.08 8.87 3.59
CA SER A 47 8.45 8.60 4.98
C SER A 47 9.96 8.81 5.17
N ASP A 48 10.78 8.29 4.27
CA ASP A 48 12.23 8.46 4.29
C ASP A 48 12.63 9.93 4.13
N LEU A 49 12.00 10.64 3.19
CA LEU A 49 12.24 12.07 2.99
C LEU A 49 11.83 12.88 4.23
N SER A 50 10.67 12.60 4.81
CA SER A 50 10.19 13.31 6.01
C SER A 50 11.13 13.08 7.20
N LEU A 51 11.59 11.84 7.39
CA LEU A 51 12.56 11.51 8.43
C LEU A 51 13.89 12.23 8.21
N SER A 52 14.42 12.22 6.98
CA SER A 52 15.67 12.92 6.66
C SER A 52 15.58 14.43 6.91
N MET A 53 14.42 15.04 6.62
CA MET A 53 14.19 16.45 6.92
C MET A 53 14.06 16.73 8.41
N ALA A 54 13.45 15.82 9.17
CA ALA A 54 13.32 15.93 10.63
C ALA A 54 14.68 15.76 11.35
N MET A 55 15.54 14.88 10.84
CA MET A 55 16.88 14.64 11.39
C MET A 55 17.92 15.68 10.96
N ARG A 56 17.60 16.57 10.01
CA ARG A 56 18.53 17.57 9.49
C ARG A 56 19.04 18.47 10.61
N GLY A 57 20.35 18.41 10.89
CA GLY A 57 21.00 19.16 11.97
C GLY A 57 21.19 18.37 13.28
N MET A 58 20.67 17.14 13.34
CA MET A 58 20.89 16.15 14.42
C MET A 58 21.66 14.92 13.90
N GLU A 59 22.29 15.03 12.72
CA GLU A 59 22.91 13.91 11.98
C GLU A 59 24.17 13.36 12.65
N ASP A 60 24.89 14.22 13.40
CA ASP A 60 26.15 13.91 14.09
C ASP A 60 25.93 13.60 15.59
N GLU A 61 24.69 13.49 16.05
CA GLU A 61 24.38 13.11 17.44
C GLU A 61 24.58 11.60 17.64
N ASP A 62 25.78 11.20 18.04
CA ASP A 62 26.18 9.78 18.23
C ASP A 62 25.40 9.05 19.35
N THR A 63 24.85 9.79 20.31
CA THR A 63 24.13 9.24 21.46
C THR A 63 22.81 9.95 21.66
N PRO A 64 21.67 9.24 21.67
CA PRO A 64 20.40 9.85 22.01
C PRO A 64 20.43 10.30 23.47
N ASP A 65 20.12 11.59 23.70
CA ASP A 65 20.05 12.18 25.04
C ASP A 65 18.96 11.58 25.93
N TYR A 66 18.02 10.84 25.32
CA TYR A 66 16.88 10.24 25.99
C TYR A 66 16.85 8.74 25.78
N SER A 67 16.44 8.03 26.83
CA SER A 67 16.35 6.59 26.91
C SER A 67 14.95 6.13 27.29
N ILE A 68 14.72 4.83 27.21
CA ILE A 68 13.47 4.20 27.66
C ILE A 68 13.24 4.44 29.17
N ALA A 69 14.31 4.65 29.95
CA ALA A 69 14.22 4.95 31.37
C ALA A 69 13.61 6.34 31.67
N ASP A 70 13.57 7.24 30.67
CA ASP A 70 12.99 8.58 30.80
C ASP A 70 11.49 8.62 30.53
N LEU A 71 10.89 7.48 30.11
CA LEU A 71 9.46 7.37 29.90
C LEU A 71 8.72 7.39 31.24
N LYS A 72 7.89 8.42 31.43
CA LYS A 72 7.06 8.59 32.63
C LYS A 72 5.95 7.54 32.77
N GLU A 73 5.45 7.04 31.65
CA GLU A 73 4.33 6.11 31.61
C GLU A 73 4.72 4.87 30.80
N VAL A 74 4.56 3.70 31.42
CA VAL A 74 4.86 2.41 30.81
C VAL A 74 3.59 1.57 30.88
N PHE A 75 3.01 1.26 29.72
CA PHE A 75 1.82 0.41 29.64
C PHE A 75 2.23 -1.06 29.69
N SER A 76 1.57 -1.82 30.55
CA SER A 76 1.74 -3.27 30.75
C SER A 76 0.49 -4.03 30.35
#